data_AF-A0A962AD33-F1
#
_entry.id   AF-A0A962AD33-F1
#
_cell.length_a   1.000
_cell.length_b   1.000
_cell.length_c   1.000
_cell.angle_alpha   90.00
_cell.angle_beta   90.00
_cell.angle_gamma   90.00
#
_symmetry.space_group_name_H-M   'P 1'
#
loop_
_entity.id
_entity.type
_entity.pdbx_description
1 polymer ?
#
loop_
_entity_poly.entity_id
_entity_poly.type
_entity_poly.pdbx_seq_one_letter_code
_entity_poly.pdbx_strand_id
1 'polypeptide(L)'
;TIAGLIFAIPISWASGQLAIGLALRKMGFLTTPEERNTPPIAVRANALTQELSAEHDDHIDCIRIVHADPAFRAAHEVFLPPYQRRAKGDISPERALAEAKLNEAETIDDAIAWLHPKERMVALHDRALISLITRLPDTSPALATTPDEEAAA
;
A
#
# COMPACT_ATOMS: atom_id res chain seq x y z
N THR A 1 13.67 44.01 31.34
CA THR A 1 14.44 43.03 30.55
C THR A 1 14.63 41.71 31.29
N ILE A 2 14.96 41.69 32.58
CA ILE A 2 15.18 40.45 33.37
C ILE A 2 13.93 39.56 33.49
N ALA A 3 12.75 40.14 33.73
CA ALA A 3 11.50 39.37 33.86
C ALA A 3 11.17 38.53 32.61
N GLY A 4 11.39 39.09 31.41
CA GLY A 4 11.17 38.37 30.15
C GLY A 4 12.11 37.17 30.00
N LEU A 5 13.35 37.28 30.48
CA LEU A 5 14.33 36.20 30.44
C LEU A 5 13.96 35.05 31.39
N ILE A 6 13.39 35.38 32.57
CA ILE A 6 12.91 34.40 33.54
C ILE A 6 11.70 33.62 33.00
N PHE A 7 10.78 34.29 32.29
CA PHE A 7 9.61 33.62 31.69
C PHE A 7 9.91 32.86 30.40
N ALA A 8 11.02 33.14 29.72
CA ALA A 8 11.34 32.49 28.43
C ALA A 8 11.52 30.97 28.56
N ILE A 9 12.21 30.51 29.60
CA ILE A 9 12.49 29.08 29.85
C ILE A 9 11.20 28.28 30.09
N PRO A 10 10.30 28.66 31.03
CA PRO A 10 9.07 27.92 31.27
C PRO A 10 8.11 27.95 30.08
N ILE A 11 8.03 29.06 29.33
CA ILE A 11 7.19 29.16 28.13
C ILE A 11 7.73 28.25 27.01
N SER A 12 9.05 28.22 26.80
CA SER A 12 9.68 27.35 25.81
C SER A 12 9.42 25.87 26.11
N TRP A 13 9.51 25.47 27.38
CA TRP A 13 9.20 24.11 27.80
C TRP A 13 7.71 23.78 27.63
N ALA A 14 6.83 24.69 28.07
CA ALA A 14 5.38 24.51 27.96
C ALA A 14 4.92 24.39 26.50
N SER A 15 5.52 25.16 25.59
CA SER A 15 5.20 25.14 24.16
C SER A 15 5.61 23.85 23.45
N GLY A 16 6.56 23.08 24.00
CA GLY A 16 7.00 21.80 23.43
C GLY A 16 6.19 20.59 23.89
N GLN A 17 5.29 20.76 24.87
CA GLN A 17 4.61 19.65 25.51
C GLN A 17 3.27 19.32 24.82
N LEU A 18 3.14 18.09 24.32
CA LEU A 18 1.95 17.60 23.62
C LEU A 18 0.67 17.75 24.47
N ALA A 19 0.77 17.50 25.78
CA ALA A 19 -0.36 17.61 26.70
C ALA A 19 -0.91 19.05 26.80
N ILE A 20 -0.03 20.05 26.83
CA ILE A 20 -0.43 21.47 26.88
C ILE A 20 -1.05 21.88 25.54
N GLY A 21 -0.48 21.42 24.41
CA GLY A 21 -1.07 21.62 23.09
C GLY A 21 -2.46 21.01 22.94
N LEU A 22 -2.67 19.78 23.41
CA LEU A 22 -3.98 19.12 23.41
C LEU A 22 -4.99 19.82 24.34
N ALA A 23 -4.54 20.33 25.49
CA ALA A 23 -5.39 21.12 26.39
C ALA A 23 -5.81 22.45 25.75
N LEU A 24 -4.89 23.16 25.09
CA LEU A 24 -5.20 24.38 24.33
C LEU A 24 -6.14 24.10 23.15
N ARG A 25 -5.97 22.98 22.44
CA ARG A 25 -6.89 22.51 21.39
C ARG A 25 -8.29 22.24 21.96
N LYS A 26 -8.38 21.55 23.11
CA LYS A 26 -9.67 21.33 23.81
C LYS A 26 -10.34 22.62 24.26
N MET A 27 -9.56 23.64 24.62
CA MET A 27 -10.06 24.98 24.95
C MET A 27 -10.36 25.85 23.71
N GLY A 28 -10.16 25.33 22.49
CA GLY A 28 -10.52 26.00 21.23
C GLY A 28 -9.47 26.96 20.68
N PHE A 29 -8.34 27.17 21.37
CA PHE A 29 -7.29 28.14 20.96
C PHE A 29 -6.50 27.70 19.71
N LEU A 30 -6.50 26.40 19.40
CA LEU A 30 -5.79 25.81 18.26
C LEU A 30 -6.74 25.09 17.28
N THR A 31 -8.01 25.52 17.24
CA THR A 31 -9.02 24.94 16.34
C THR A 31 -9.15 25.81 15.09
N THR A 32 -9.04 25.19 13.92
CA THR A 32 -9.34 25.87 12.66
C THR A 32 -10.86 25.94 12.46
N PRO A 33 -11.36 26.90 11.66
CA PRO A 33 -12.79 26.98 11.38
C PRO A 33 -13.35 25.69 10.76
N GLU A 34 -12.54 24.96 10.01
CA GLU A 34 -12.87 23.66 9.41
C GLU A 34 -12.99 22.53 10.44
N GLU A 35 -12.31 22.62 11.58
CA GLU A 35 -12.49 21.68 12.70
C GLU A 35 -13.73 21.99 13.54
N ARG A 36 -14.10 23.28 13.64
CA ARG A 36 -15.28 23.72 14.39
C ARG A 36 -16.58 23.46 13.64
N ASN A 37 -16.57 23.73 12.34
CA ASN A 37 -17.67 23.48 11.42
C ASN A 37 -17.19 22.52 10.34
N THR A 38 -17.08 21.24 10.70
CA THR A 38 -16.65 20.18 9.77
C THR A 38 -17.53 20.20 8.52
N PRO A 39 -16.96 20.43 7.32
CA PRO A 39 -17.75 20.53 6.12
C PRO A 39 -18.41 19.18 5.81
N PRO A 40 -19.59 19.17 5.16
CA PRO A 40 -20.32 17.93 4.87
C PRO A 40 -19.47 16.87 4.15
N ILE A 41 -18.55 17.28 3.29
CA ILE A 41 -17.62 16.39 2.59
C ILE A 41 -16.67 15.65 3.56
N ALA A 42 -16.17 16.32 4.61
CA ALA A 42 -15.30 15.71 5.60
C ALA A 42 -16.08 14.76 6.52
N VAL A 43 -17.33 15.11 6.85
CA VAL A 43 -18.24 14.19 7.55
C VAL A 43 -18.48 12.94 6.72
N ARG A 44 -18.78 13.10 5.42
CA ARG A 44 -19.02 11.97 4.52
C ARG A 44 -17.76 11.13 4.32
N ALA A 45 -16.60 11.75 4.18
CA ALA A 45 -15.32 11.05 4.07
C ALA A 45 -15.05 10.19 5.32
N ASN A 46 -15.23 10.75 6.52
CA ASN A 46 -15.06 10.01 7.77
C ASN A 46 -16.05 8.84 7.90
N ALA A 47 -17.31 9.04 7.50
CA ALA A 47 -18.31 7.98 7.49
C ALA A 47 -17.90 6.85 6.52
N LEU A 48 -17.46 7.20 5.30
CA LEU A 48 -16.98 6.24 4.31
C LEU A 48 -15.74 5.48 4.82
N THR A 49 -14.79 6.16 5.47
CA THR A 49 -13.64 5.50 6.10
C THR A 49 -14.11 4.48 7.13
N GLN A 50 -15.06 4.84 8.00
CA GLN A 50 -15.58 3.92 9.01
C GLN A 50 -16.36 2.73 8.40
N GLU A 51 -17.19 2.99 7.38
CA GLU A 51 -17.91 1.96 6.61
C GLU A 51 -16.90 0.98 5.97
N LEU A 52 -15.91 1.51 5.24
CA LEU A 52 -14.90 0.69 4.55
C LEU A 52 -13.99 -0.08 5.50
N SER A 53 -13.61 0.51 6.65
CA SER A 53 -12.82 -0.18 7.67
C SER A 53 -13.61 -1.28 8.39
N ALA A 54 -14.94 -1.20 8.43
CA ALA A 54 -15.78 -2.25 8.99
C ALA A 54 -16.05 -3.39 7.99
N GLU A 55 -16.01 -3.08 6.70
CA GLU A 55 -16.29 -4.02 5.60
C GLU A 55 -15.03 -4.73 5.07
N HIS A 56 -13.85 -4.10 5.17
CA HIS A 56 -12.61 -4.69 4.66
C HIS A 56 -12.08 -5.80 5.56
N ASP A 57 -11.93 -6.97 4.94
CA ASP A 57 -10.98 -7.98 5.36
C ASP A 57 -9.58 -7.47 5.00
N ASP A 58 -8.82 -6.99 5.97
CA ASP A 58 -7.42 -6.50 5.81
C ASP A 58 -6.45 -7.60 5.28
N HIS A 59 -6.96 -8.80 4.97
CA HIS A 59 -6.22 -9.95 4.49
C HIS A 59 -6.12 -10.11 2.97
N ILE A 60 -6.81 -9.30 2.15
CA ILE A 60 -6.75 -9.49 0.70
C ILE A 60 -5.45 -8.91 0.13
N ASP A 61 -4.56 -9.80 -0.29
CA ASP A 61 -3.28 -9.46 -0.89
C ASP A 61 -3.46 -8.81 -2.28
N CYS A 62 -2.93 -7.59 -2.46
CA CYS A 62 -3.05 -6.83 -3.69
C CYS A 62 -2.40 -7.49 -4.93
N ILE A 63 -1.32 -8.26 -4.75
CA ILE A 63 -0.70 -9.02 -5.82
C ILE A 63 -1.64 -10.13 -6.29
N ARG A 64 -2.38 -10.75 -5.36
CA ARG A 64 -3.41 -11.74 -5.68
C ARG A 64 -4.57 -11.14 -6.46
N ILE A 65 -5.04 -9.94 -6.10
CA ILE A 65 -6.12 -9.26 -6.85
C ILE A 65 -5.67 -8.95 -8.28
N VAL A 66 -4.48 -8.38 -8.45
CA VAL A 66 -3.92 -8.05 -9.78
C VAL A 66 -3.74 -9.32 -10.64
N HIS A 67 -3.38 -10.43 -10.00
CA HIS A 67 -3.26 -11.73 -10.65
C HIS A 67 -4.64 -12.30 -11.03
N ALA A 68 -5.60 -12.35 -10.11
CA ALA A 68 -6.87 -13.06 -10.29
C ALA A 68 -7.91 -12.30 -11.14
N ASP A 69 -7.90 -10.96 -11.12
CA ASP A 69 -8.91 -10.14 -11.80
C ASP A 69 -8.29 -9.34 -12.98
N PRO A 70 -8.52 -9.78 -14.24
CA PRO A 70 -8.06 -9.08 -15.43
C PRO A 70 -8.69 -7.68 -15.60
N ALA A 71 -9.93 -7.46 -15.15
CA ALA A 71 -10.59 -6.17 -15.27
C ALA A 71 -9.99 -5.17 -14.28
N PHE A 72 -9.76 -5.59 -13.04
CA PHE A 72 -9.03 -4.79 -12.05
C PHE A 72 -7.62 -4.46 -12.54
N ARG A 73 -6.90 -5.44 -13.06
CA ARG A 73 -5.55 -5.24 -13.63
C ARG A 73 -5.56 -4.21 -14.76
N ALA A 74 -6.49 -4.32 -15.70
CA ALA A 74 -6.60 -3.37 -16.80
C ALA A 74 -6.86 -1.94 -16.30
N ALA A 75 -7.76 -1.79 -15.31
CA ALA A 75 -8.01 -0.49 -14.68
C ALA A 75 -6.76 0.04 -13.96
N HIS A 76 -6.09 -0.79 -13.17
CA HIS A 76 -4.85 -0.44 -12.47
C HIS A 76 -3.75 0.00 -13.43
N GLU A 77 -3.57 -0.72 -14.53
CA GLU A 77 -2.62 -0.38 -15.58
C GLU A 77 -2.90 0.96 -16.23
N VAL A 78 -4.16 1.39 -16.36
CA VAL A 78 -4.49 2.74 -16.90
C VAL A 78 -3.98 3.85 -15.98
N PHE A 79 -3.93 3.63 -14.67
CA PHE A 79 -3.41 4.61 -13.71
C PHE A 79 -1.87 4.69 -13.67
N LEU A 80 -1.17 3.73 -14.27
CA LEU A 80 0.28 3.74 -14.28
C LEU A 80 0.83 4.81 -15.22
N PRO A 81 1.90 5.53 -14.82
CA PRO A 81 2.53 6.51 -15.68
C PRO A 81 3.01 5.86 -16.99
N PRO A 82 3.11 6.64 -18.08
CA PRO A 82 3.69 6.15 -19.32
C PRO A 82 5.07 5.54 -19.05
N TYR A 83 5.36 4.41 -19.69
CA TYR A 83 6.65 3.74 -19.53
C TYR A 83 7.79 4.68 -19.92
N GLN A 84 8.71 4.92 -18.99
CA GLN A 84 9.94 5.66 -19.25
C GLN A 84 11.09 4.67 -19.36
N ARG A 85 11.81 4.71 -20.49
CA ARG A 85 13.04 3.93 -20.65
C ARG A 85 14.06 4.45 -19.64
N ARG A 86 14.46 3.57 -18.71
CA ARG A 86 15.49 3.88 -17.72
C ARG A 86 16.84 4.17 -18.38
N ALA A 87 17.63 5.04 -17.74
CA ALA A 87 19.02 5.25 -18.14
C ALA A 87 19.80 3.95 -17.97
N LYS A 88 20.67 3.64 -18.93
CA LYS A 88 21.54 2.46 -18.82
C LYS A 88 22.46 2.62 -17.61
N GLY A 89 22.56 1.59 -16.77
CA GLY A 89 23.35 1.60 -15.54
C GLY A 89 22.60 2.05 -14.28
N ASP A 90 21.39 2.60 -14.43
CA ASP A 90 20.54 2.94 -13.28
C ASP A 90 19.69 1.73 -12.85
N ILE A 91 20.19 1.00 -11.85
CA ILE A 91 19.59 -0.21 -11.32
C ILE A 91 19.20 0.04 -9.86
N SER A 92 17.89 0.11 -9.58
CA SER A 92 17.40 0.09 -8.21
C SER A 92 17.42 -1.33 -7.66
N PRO A 93 17.92 -1.54 -6.42
CA PRO A 93 18.00 -2.86 -5.82
C PRO A 93 16.62 -3.49 -5.63
N GLU A 94 15.60 -2.69 -5.27
CA GLU A 94 14.23 -3.17 -5.09
C GLU A 94 13.65 -3.75 -6.38
N ARG A 95 13.91 -3.10 -7.53
CA ARG A 95 13.45 -3.60 -8.83
C ARG A 95 14.19 -4.85 -9.24
N ALA A 96 15.52 -4.87 -9.06
CA ALA A 96 16.34 -6.02 -9.41
C ALA A 96 15.96 -7.26 -8.60
N LEU A 97 15.73 -7.09 -7.29
CA LEU A 97 15.29 -8.17 -6.41
C LEU A 97 13.86 -8.61 -6.73
N ALA A 98 12.93 -7.68 -6.97
CA ALA A 98 11.58 -8.03 -7.38
C ALA A 98 11.57 -8.85 -8.68
N GLU A 99 12.34 -8.41 -9.68
CA GLU A 99 12.47 -9.11 -10.96
C GLU A 99 13.09 -10.49 -10.78
N ALA A 100 14.15 -10.63 -9.99
CA ALA A 100 14.77 -11.91 -9.71
C ALA A 100 13.81 -12.88 -9.00
N LYS A 101 13.17 -12.43 -7.91
CA LYS A 101 12.20 -13.23 -7.15
C LYS A 101 11.01 -13.67 -8.00
N LEU A 102 10.49 -12.79 -8.84
CA LEU A 102 9.36 -13.11 -9.73
C LEU A 102 9.74 -14.12 -10.82
N ASN A 103 10.99 -14.13 -11.28
CA ASN A 103 11.45 -15.14 -12.24
C ASN A 103 11.74 -16.50 -11.58
N GLU A 104 12.04 -16.52 -10.28
CA GLU A 104 12.28 -17.74 -9.51
C GLU A 104 10.99 -18.34 -8.92
N ALA A 105 9.95 -17.52 -8.73
CA ALA A 105 8.66 -17.96 -8.22
C ALA A 105 8.02 -18.98 -9.16
N GLU A 106 7.64 -20.14 -8.63
CA GLU A 106 6.91 -21.15 -9.39
C GLU A 106 5.41 -20.89 -9.37
N THR A 107 4.91 -20.23 -8.33
CA THR A 107 3.49 -19.93 -8.12
C THR A 107 3.26 -18.49 -7.67
N ILE A 108 2.01 -18.02 -7.75
CA ILE A 108 1.64 -16.71 -7.21
C ILE A 108 1.84 -16.61 -5.69
N ASP A 109 1.70 -17.73 -4.98
CA ASP A 109 1.88 -17.80 -3.53
C ASP A 109 3.34 -17.59 -3.14
N ASP A 110 4.28 -18.13 -3.92
CA ASP A 110 5.72 -17.89 -3.73
C ASP A 110 6.05 -16.41 -3.89
N ALA A 111 5.53 -15.78 -4.93
CA ALA A 111 5.73 -14.34 -5.16
C ALA A 111 5.19 -13.50 -3.99
N ILE A 112 3.99 -13.83 -3.48
CA ILE A 112 3.39 -13.15 -2.33
C ILE A 112 4.23 -13.33 -1.07
N ALA A 113 4.75 -14.53 -0.82
CA ALA A 113 5.56 -14.85 0.34
C ALA A 113 6.95 -14.19 0.31
N TRP A 114 7.57 -14.07 -0.87
CA TRP A 114 8.96 -13.63 -1.00
C TRP A 114 9.13 -12.12 -1.22
N LEU A 115 8.15 -11.45 -1.82
CA LEU A 115 8.26 -10.02 -2.13
C LEU A 115 8.10 -9.16 -0.86
N HIS A 116 9.13 -8.38 -0.56
CA HIS A 116 9.11 -7.43 0.55
C HIS A 116 8.33 -6.15 0.18
N PRO A 117 7.84 -5.36 1.17
CA PRO A 117 6.97 -4.21 0.91
C PRO A 117 7.46 -3.23 -0.18
N LYS A 118 8.77 -2.92 -0.20
CA LYS A 118 9.34 -2.04 -1.23
C LYS A 118 9.39 -2.68 -2.62
N GLU A 119 9.68 -3.98 -2.69
CA GLU A 119 9.70 -4.75 -3.93
C GLU A 119 8.30 -4.88 -4.52
N ARG A 120 7.30 -5.14 -3.66
CA ARG A 120 5.87 -5.17 -4.02
C ARG A 120 5.42 -3.83 -4.60
N MET A 121 5.84 -2.73 -3.98
CA MET A 121 5.55 -1.38 -4.48
C MET A 121 6.09 -1.18 -5.89
N VAL A 122 7.35 -1.55 -6.12
CA VAL A 122 7.97 -1.45 -7.46
C VAL A 122 7.27 -2.37 -8.47
N ALA A 123 6.93 -3.59 -8.08
CA ALA A 123 6.25 -4.55 -8.94
C ALA A 123 4.88 -4.04 -9.42
N LEU A 124 4.11 -3.41 -8.52
CA LEU A 124 2.81 -2.82 -8.86
C LEU A 124 2.92 -1.52 -9.65
N HIS A 125 4.07 -0.84 -9.66
CA HIS A 125 4.26 0.38 -10.47
C HIS A 125 4.87 0.11 -11.86
N ASP A 126 5.37 -1.10 -12.12
CA ASP A 126 6.02 -1.47 -13.38
C ASP A 126 5.16 -2.48 -14.17
N ARG A 127 4.65 -2.06 -15.33
CA ARG A 127 3.87 -2.90 -16.25
C ARG A 127 4.57 -4.21 -16.62
N ALA A 128 5.91 -4.19 -16.73
CA ALA A 128 6.67 -5.39 -17.06
C ALA A 128 6.63 -6.41 -15.91
N LEU A 129 6.72 -5.95 -14.66
CA LEU A 129 6.65 -6.81 -13.48
C LEU A 129 5.24 -7.30 -13.21
N ILE A 130 4.21 -6.46 -13.45
CA ILE A 130 2.82 -6.91 -13.48
C ILE A 130 2.68 -8.04 -14.50
N SER A 131 3.21 -7.89 -15.73
CA SER A 131 3.14 -8.96 -16.72
C SER A 131 3.82 -10.26 -16.26
N LEU A 132 4.89 -10.20 -15.46
CA LEU A 132 5.50 -11.40 -14.88
C LEU A 132 4.57 -12.06 -13.85
N ILE A 133 4.04 -11.27 -12.91
CA ILE A 133 3.08 -11.75 -11.90
C ILE A 133 1.94 -12.51 -12.56
N THR A 134 1.37 -11.96 -13.63
CA THR A 134 0.18 -12.55 -14.30
C THR A 134 0.42 -13.87 -15.01
N ARG A 135 1.69 -14.25 -15.22
CA ARG A 135 2.07 -15.52 -15.84
C ARG A 135 2.30 -16.62 -14.83
N LEU A 136 2.41 -16.28 -13.54
CA LEU A 136 2.57 -17.27 -12.49
C LEU A 136 1.28 -18.10 -12.38
N PRO A 137 1.39 -19.43 -12.26
CA PRO A 137 0.23 -20.29 -12.02
C PRO A 137 -0.35 -20.05 -10.62
N ASP A 138 -1.65 -20.26 -10.50
CA ASP A 138 -2.31 -20.36 -9.21
C ASP A 138 -1.94 -21.67 -8.52
N THR A 139 -1.62 -21.62 -7.22
CA THR A 139 -1.64 -22.81 -6.36
C THR A 139 -3.10 -23.18 -6.06
N SER A 140 -3.84 -23.58 -7.08
CA SER A 140 -5.07 -24.34 -6.88
C SER A 140 -4.83 -25.75 -7.41
N PRO A 141 -4.80 -26.78 -6.55
CA PRO A 141 -4.62 -28.16 -7.01
C PRO A 141 -5.91 -28.62 -7.68
N ALA A 142 -6.10 -28.23 -8.94
CA ALA A 142 -7.22 -28.66 -9.77
C ALA A 142 -6.74 -28.90 -11.20
N LEU A 143 -5.79 -29.82 -11.34
CA LEU A 143 -5.77 -30.97 -12.25
C LEU A 143 -4.35 -31.53 -12.29
N ALA A 144 -4.01 -32.34 -11.29
CA ALA A 144 -3.25 -33.53 -11.63
C ALA A 144 -4.23 -34.43 -12.41
N THR A 145 -4.33 -34.23 -13.73
CA THR A 145 -4.75 -35.32 -14.61
C THR A 145 -3.68 -36.38 -14.47
N THR A 146 -3.92 -37.31 -13.55
CA THR A 146 -3.46 -38.68 -13.71
C THR A 146 -3.87 -39.12 -15.12
N PRO A 147 -2.95 -39.56 -15.97
CA PRO A 147 -3.33 -40.36 -17.11
C PRO A 147 -3.89 -41.65 -16.51
N ASP A 148 -5.21 -41.80 -16.52
CA ASP A 148 -5.85 -43.06 -16.17
C ASP A 148 -5.33 -44.15 -17.12
N GLU A 149 -4.57 -45.04 -16.51
CA GLU A 149 -4.14 -46.34 -17.00
C GLU A 149 -5.37 -47.24 -17.15
N GLU A 150 -6.17 -46.99 -18.19
CA GLU A 150 -7.20 -47.94 -18.64
C GLU A 150 -7.28 -47.96 -20.17
N ALA A 151 -6.15 -48.33 -20.78
CA ALA A 151 -6.12 -48.87 -22.14
C ALA A 151 -5.87 -50.38 -22.06
N ALA A 152 -6.97 -51.12 -22.03
CA ALA A 152 -7.16 -52.42 -22.67
C ALA A 152 -5.94 -53.35 -22.79
N ALA A 153 -5.86 -54.34 -21.90
CA ALA A 153 -5.36 -55.69 -22.19
C ALA A 153 -6.05 -56.72 -21.29
#